data_AF-A0A7Y2FC48-F1
#
_entry.id   AF-A0A7Y2FC48-F1
#
_cell.length_a   1.000
_cell.length_b   1.000
_cell.length_c   1.000
_cell.angle_alpha   90.00
_cell.angle_beta   90.00
_cell.angle_gamma   90.00
#
_symmetry.space_group_name_H-M   'P 1'
#
loop_
_entity.id
_entity.type
_entity.pdbx_description
1 polymer ?
#
loop_
_entity_poly.entity_id
_entity_poly.type
_entity_poly.pdbx_seq_one_letter_code
_entity_poly.pdbx_strand_id
1 'polypeptide(L)'
;MLRKLLFASFLLCSISYGQFNQNAPWISGPDGQPVDAGNLNRQQSIYEISEAFHAYWEGKDPTVKGSGYKPYMRWENYWKYFVDDQGYLPSPQKLWQTWENKQKRIGM
;
A
#
# COMPACT_ATOMS: atom_id res chain seq x y z
N MET A 1 23.31 27.43 -22.87
CA MET A 1 23.70 26.21 -22.12
C MET A 1 22.93 26.05 -20.82
N LEU A 2 22.73 27.12 -20.04
CA LEU A 2 21.95 27.11 -18.79
C LEU A 2 20.56 26.45 -18.89
N ARG A 3 19.78 26.72 -19.94
CA ARG A 3 18.47 26.08 -20.15
C ARG A 3 18.54 24.56 -20.34
N LYS A 4 19.60 24.06 -20.99
CA LYS A 4 19.81 22.61 -21.18
C LYS A 4 20.22 21.94 -19.87
N LEU A 5 21.04 22.64 -19.06
CA LEU A 5 21.43 22.20 -17.72
C LEU A 5 20.24 22.17 -16.74
N LEU A 6 19.36 23.17 -16.79
CA LEU A 6 18.14 23.19 -15.97
C LEU A 6 17.18 22.05 -16.34
N PHE A 7 17.04 21.77 -17.63
CA PHE A 7 16.21 20.66 -18.11
C PHE A 7 16.78 19.29 -17.71
N ALA A 8 18.09 19.11 -17.80
CA ALA A 8 18.76 17.88 -17.34
C ALA A 8 18.65 17.70 -15.82
N SER A 9 18.80 18.77 -15.04
CA SER A 9 18.62 18.77 -13.59
C SER A 9 17.20 18.38 -13.17
N PHE A 10 16.19 18.90 -13.88
CA PHE A 10 14.78 18.54 -13.64
C PHE A 10 14.53 17.04 -13.86
N LEU A 11 15.08 16.45 -14.92
CA LEU A 11 14.88 15.03 -15.22
C LEU A 11 15.50 14.11 -14.16
N LEU A 12 16.68 14.47 -13.62
CA LEU A 12 17.38 13.67 -12.61
C LEU A 12 16.68 13.63 -11.24
N CYS A 13 15.88 14.65 -10.90
CA CYS A 13 15.11 14.69 -9.64
C CYS A 13 13.81 13.87 -9.68
N SER A 14 13.46 13.27 -10.82
CA SER A 14 12.15 12.62 -11.02
C SER A 14 12.04 11.22 -10.42
N ILE A 15 13.15 10.64 -9.95
CA ILE A 15 13.20 9.26 -9.50
C ILE A 15 12.88 9.18 -8.00
N SER A 16 11.59 9.25 -7.67
CA SER A 16 11.09 8.96 -6.33
C SER A 16 10.63 7.51 -6.25
N TYR A 17 11.19 6.74 -5.32
CA TYR A 17 10.68 5.43 -4.96
C TYR A 17 9.86 5.56 -3.66
N GLY A 18 8.64 5.05 -3.66
CA GLY A 18 7.88 4.91 -2.42
C GLY A 18 8.59 3.93 -1.48
N GLN A 19 8.79 4.31 -0.22
CA GLN A 19 9.31 3.40 0.80
C GLN A 19 8.21 2.42 1.20
N PHE A 20 8.24 1.21 0.65
CA PHE A 20 7.44 0.09 1.12
C PHE A 20 8.23 -0.68 2.20
N ASN A 21 7.66 -0.79 3.41
CA ASN A 21 8.30 -1.51 4.51
C ASN A 21 7.96 -3.00 4.46
N GLN A 22 8.64 -3.75 3.59
CA GLN A 22 8.46 -5.21 3.44
C GLN A 22 8.81 -6.00 4.70
N ASN A 23 9.71 -5.46 5.54
CA ASN A 23 10.24 -6.15 6.72
C ASN A 23 9.52 -5.72 8.01
N ALA A 24 8.28 -5.21 7.90
CA ALA A 24 7.56 -4.80 9.08
C ALA A 24 7.21 -6.04 9.94
N PRO A 25 7.41 -6.02 11.27
CA PRO A 25 7.22 -7.22 12.11
C PRO A 25 5.78 -7.72 12.19
N TRP A 26 4.81 -6.91 11.76
CA TRP A 26 3.40 -7.25 11.66
C TRP A 26 2.99 -7.79 10.28
N ILE A 27 3.90 -7.80 9.31
CA ILE A 27 3.73 -8.43 7.98
C ILE A 27 4.29 -9.85 8.08
N SER A 28 3.80 -10.62 9.05
CA SER A 28 4.14 -12.03 9.21
C SER A 28 2.87 -12.86 9.15
N GLY A 29 2.93 -14.01 8.48
CA GLY A 29 1.83 -14.97 8.50
C GLY A 29 1.59 -15.54 9.90
N PRO A 30 0.52 -16.33 10.12
CA PRO A 30 0.24 -17.01 11.39
C PRO A 30 1.38 -17.91 11.89
N ASP A 31 2.30 -18.27 11.00
CA ASP A 31 3.52 -19.07 11.20
C ASP A 31 4.75 -18.24 11.58
N GLY A 32 4.61 -16.91 11.72
CA GLY A 32 5.71 -16.00 12.03
C GLY A 32 6.69 -15.79 10.88
N GLN A 33 6.39 -16.32 9.68
CA GLN A 33 7.24 -16.12 8.50
C GLN A 33 6.93 -14.77 7.85
N PRO A 34 7.94 -14.02 7.38
CA PRO A 34 7.72 -12.81 6.61
C PRO A 34 6.79 -13.11 5.44
N VAL A 35 5.71 -12.35 5.29
CA VAL A 35 4.90 -12.43 4.09
C VAL A 35 5.77 -11.90 2.96
N ASP A 36 6.28 -12.80 2.14
CA ASP A 36 7.01 -12.42 0.95
C ASP A 36 6.05 -11.64 0.06
N ALA A 37 6.23 -10.31 0.01
CA ALA A 37 5.41 -9.44 -0.81
C ALA A 37 5.51 -9.78 -2.31
N GLY A 38 6.49 -10.60 -2.71
CA GLY A 38 6.60 -11.19 -4.05
C GLY A 38 5.81 -12.50 -4.23
N ASN A 39 5.37 -13.13 -3.15
CA ASN A 39 4.63 -14.41 -3.18
C ASN A 39 3.12 -14.15 -3.06
N LEU A 40 2.52 -13.79 -4.20
CA LEU A 40 1.09 -13.51 -4.40
C LEU A 40 0.13 -14.68 -4.04
N ASN A 41 0.65 -15.82 -3.55
CA ASN A 41 -0.17 -17.01 -3.26
C ASN A 41 -0.90 -16.98 -1.92
N ARG A 42 -0.56 -16.06 -1.00
CA ARG A 42 -1.33 -15.85 0.24
C ARG A 42 -2.00 -14.49 0.20
N GLN A 43 -3.22 -14.44 -0.34
CA GLN A 43 -4.04 -13.24 -0.30
C GLN A 43 -4.57 -13.08 1.13
N GLN A 44 -4.16 -12.02 1.81
CA GLN A 44 -4.69 -11.64 3.13
C GLN A 44 -5.76 -10.57 2.96
N SER A 45 -6.82 -10.66 3.76
CA SER A 45 -7.81 -9.60 3.88
C SER A 45 -7.23 -8.40 4.64
N ILE A 46 -7.79 -7.21 4.42
CA ILE A 46 -7.44 -6.02 5.19
C ILE A 46 -7.67 -6.23 6.68
N TYR A 47 -8.66 -7.05 7.07
CA TYR A 47 -8.98 -7.33 8.47
C TYR A 47 -7.87 -8.09 9.17
N GLU A 48 -7.32 -9.12 8.54
CA GLU A 48 -6.19 -9.90 9.07
C GLU A 48 -4.94 -9.02 9.22
N ILE A 49 -4.70 -8.15 8.23
CA ILE A 49 -3.56 -7.20 8.27
C ILE A 49 -3.75 -6.18 9.40
N SER A 50 -4.97 -5.65 9.58
CA SER A 50 -5.33 -4.71 10.67
C SER A 50 -5.18 -5.33 12.04
N GLU A 51 -5.65 -6.55 12.22
CA GLU A 51 -5.50 -7.28 13.48
C GLU A 51 -4.02 -7.46 13.84
N ALA A 52 -3.20 -7.95 12.91
CA ALA A 52 -1.77 -8.15 13.13
C ALA A 52 -1.04 -6.82 13.43
N PHE A 53 -1.39 -5.75 12.72
CA PHE A 53 -0.84 -4.43 12.96
C PHE A 53 -1.18 -3.91 14.36
N HIS A 54 -2.46 -3.99 14.77
CA HIS A 54 -2.90 -3.51 16.08
C HIS A 54 -2.31 -4.31 17.22
N ALA A 55 -2.22 -5.64 17.08
CA ALA A 55 -1.56 -6.51 18.05
C ALA A 55 -0.07 -6.14 18.21
N TYR A 56 0.65 -5.92 17.10
CA TYR A 56 2.03 -5.45 17.16
C TYR A 56 2.15 -4.07 17.81
N TRP A 57 1.19 -3.18 17.60
CA TRP A 57 1.21 -1.81 18.11
C TRP A 57 0.76 -1.65 19.57
N GLU A 58 0.30 -2.73 20.21
CA GLU A 58 -0.07 -2.71 21.61
C GLU A 58 1.12 -2.28 22.49
N GLY A 59 0.91 -1.28 23.35
CA GLY A 59 1.93 -0.74 24.25
C GLY A 59 3.03 0.11 23.59
N LYS A 60 2.98 0.38 22.28
CA LYS A 60 3.96 1.24 21.58
C LYS A 60 3.45 2.68 21.46
N ASP A 61 4.36 3.65 21.37
CA ASP A 61 4.02 5.07 21.20
C ASP A 61 3.84 5.45 19.71
N PRO A 62 2.60 5.73 19.24
CA PRO A 62 2.32 6.06 17.85
C PRO A 62 2.80 7.46 17.44
N THR A 63 3.22 8.30 18.40
CA THR A 63 3.61 9.68 18.16
C THR A 63 5.06 9.83 17.72
N VAL A 64 5.88 8.79 17.92
CA VAL A 64 7.29 8.75 17.53
C VAL A 64 7.44 9.03 16.03
N LYS A 65 8.27 10.03 15.69
CA LYS A 65 8.50 10.44 14.30
C LYS A 65 9.12 9.29 13.50
N GLY A 66 8.50 8.96 12.37
CA GLY A 66 8.98 7.89 11.50
C GLY A 66 8.61 6.48 11.94
N SER A 67 7.73 6.31 12.94
CA SER A 67 7.35 5.00 13.46
C SER A 67 6.57 4.10 12.50
N GLY A 68 6.02 4.66 11.41
CA GLY A 68 5.19 3.93 10.46
C GLY A 68 3.70 3.84 10.86
N TYR A 69 3.32 4.24 12.07
CA TYR A 69 1.92 4.16 12.54
C TYR A 69 0.95 4.96 11.65
N LYS A 70 1.22 6.25 11.48
CA LYS A 70 0.37 7.14 10.66
C LYS A 70 0.29 6.72 9.19
N PRO A 71 1.40 6.35 8.51
CA PRO A 71 1.34 5.75 7.18
C PRO A 71 0.39 4.56 7.09
N TYR A 72 0.46 3.63 8.04
CA TYR A 72 -0.42 2.46 8.06
C TYR A 72 -1.89 2.86 8.23
N MET A 73 -2.22 3.68 9.23
CA MET A 73 -3.62 4.13 9.44
C MET A 73 -4.21 4.83 8.21
N ARG A 74 -3.40 5.57 7.45
CA ARG A 74 -3.83 6.17 6.18
C ARG A 74 -4.10 5.13 5.10
N TRP A 75 -3.22 4.13 4.99
CA TRP A 75 -3.38 3.02 4.06
C TRP A 75 -4.66 2.23 4.39
N GLU A 76 -4.86 1.83 5.65
CA GLU A 76 -6.04 1.10 6.10
C GLU A 76 -7.32 1.89 5.81
N ASN A 77 -7.35 3.16 6.23
CA ASN A 77 -8.52 4.00 6.03
C ASN A 77 -8.85 4.22 4.55
N TYR A 78 -7.86 4.29 3.67
CA TYR A 78 -8.10 4.38 2.24
C TYR A 78 -8.67 3.07 1.70
N TRP A 79 -7.98 1.95 1.94
CA TRP A 79 -8.28 0.67 1.30
C TRP A 79 -9.54 -0.02 1.82
N LYS A 80 -9.95 0.22 3.07
CA LYS A 80 -11.17 -0.40 3.64
C LYS A 80 -12.46 -0.08 2.87
N TYR A 81 -12.46 0.97 2.04
CA TYR A 81 -13.61 1.33 1.19
C TYR A 81 -13.58 0.70 -0.21
N PHE A 82 -12.50 0.01 -0.55
CA PHE A 82 -12.28 -0.58 -1.88
C PHE A 82 -12.16 -2.11 -1.85
N VAL A 83 -12.20 -2.71 -0.66
CA VAL A 83 -12.20 -4.17 -0.50
C VAL A 83 -13.55 -4.78 -0.86
N ASP A 84 -13.56 -6.07 -1.18
CA ASP A 84 -14.79 -6.84 -1.33
C ASP A 84 -15.45 -7.18 0.02
N ASP A 85 -16.57 -7.90 -0.01
CA ASP A 85 -17.33 -8.31 1.19
C ASP A 85 -16.53 -9.22 2.12
N GLN A 86 -15.41 -9.79 1.66
CA GLN A 86 -14.52 -10.62 2.46
C GLN A 86 -13.28 -9.85 2.93
N GLY A 87 -13.17 -8.57 2.59
CA GLY A 87 -12.06 -7.71 2.98
C GLY A 87 -10.83 -7.82 2.08
N TYR A 88 -10.92 -8.47 0.91
CA TYR A 88 -9.78 -8.59 0.00
C TYR A 88 -9.62 -7.37 -0.88
N LEU A 89 -8.36 -6.97 -1.10
CA LEU A 89 -8.01 -5.89 -2.01
C LEU A 89 -8.33 -6.29 -3.47
N PRO A 90 -8.78 -5.33 -4.30
CA PRO A 90 -9.07 -5.59 -5.70
C PRO A 90 -7.79 -5.95 -6.45
N SER A 91 -7.86 -6.99 -7.29
CA SER A 91 -6.74 -7.34 -8.17
C SER A 91 -6.48 -6.23 -9.21
N PRO A 92 -5.26 -6.16 -9.78
CA PRO A 92 -4.97 -5.22 -10.87
C PRO A 92 -5.96 -5.32 -12.03
N GLN A 93 -6.40 -6.54 -12.36
CA GLN A 93 -7.40 -6.79 -13.41
C GLN A 93 -8.76 -6.20 -13.01
N LYS A 94 -9.18 -6.35 -11.75
CA LYS A 94 -10.44 -5.78 -11.25
C LYS A 94 -10.42 -4.26 -11.27
N LEU A 95 -9.29 -3.64 -10.89
CA LEU A 95 -9.11 -2.19 -10.96
C LEU A 95 -9.21 -1.69 -12.41
N TRP A 96 -8.55 -2.37 -13.35
CA TRP A 96 -8.61 -2.04 -14.77
C TRP A 96 -10.04 -2.11 -15.32
N GLN A 97 -10.73 -3.23 -15.08
CA GLN A 97 -12.13 -3.40 -15.48
C GLN A 97 -13.05 -2.34 -14.88
N THR A 98 -12.83 -1.97 -13.61
CA THR A 98 -13.63 -0.93 -12.94
C THR A 98 -13.46 0.43 -13.61
N TRP A 99 -12.22 0.75 -14.01
CA TRP A 99 -11.93 1.95 -14.79
C TRP A 99 -12.60 1.91 -16.18
N GLU A 100 -12.48 0.80 -16.92
CA GLU A 100 -13.11 0.66 -18.25
C GLU A 100 -14.63 0.81 -18.17
N ASN A 101 -15.26 0.18 -17.17
CA ASN A 101 -16.70 0.29 -16.94
C ASN A 101 -17.11 1.74 -16.61
N LYS A 102 -16.28 2.47 -15.87
CA LYS A 102 -16.51 3.90 -15.63
C LYS A 102 -16.46 4.71 -16.92
N GLN A 103 -15.49 4.47 -17.81
CA GLN A 103 -15.37 5.17 -19.10
C GLN A 103 -16.60 4.93 -19.98
N LYS A 104 -16.99 3.65 -20.13
CA LYS A 104 -18.20 3.26 -20.88
C LYS A 104 -19.46 3.94 -20.34
N ARG A 105 -19.59 4.02 -19.00
CA ARG A 105 -20.74 4.69 -18.34
C ARG A 105 -20.80 6.18 -18.64
N ILE A 106 -19.66 6.86 -18.78
CA ILE A 106 -19.60 8.30 -19.07
C ILE A 106 -19.49 8.61 -20.56
N GLY A 107 -19.66 7.60 -21.42
CA GLY A 107 -19.70 7.76 -22.88
C GLY A 107 -18.34 8.09 -23.52
N MET A 108 -17.24 7.69 -22.88
CA MET A 108 -15.88 7.74 -23.44
C MET A 108 -15.42 6.37 -23.94
#